data_AF-A0A371IR67-F1
#
_entry.id   AF-A0A371IR67-F1
#
_cell.length_a   1.000
_cell.length_b   1.000
_cell.length_c   1.000
_cell.angle_alpha   90.00
_cell.angle_beta   90.00
_cell.angle_gamma   90.00
#
_symmetry.space_group_name_H-M   'P 1'
#
loop_
_entity.id
_entity.type
_entity.pdbx_description
1 polymer ?
#
loop_
_entity_poly.entity_id
_entity_poly.type
_entity_poly.pdbx_seq_one_letter_code
_entity_poly.pdbx_strand_id
1 'polypeptide(L)'
;MKRIDSATRATNFLIMFCIVYSMFEMNILLLTPILTIVLPYKFMKSKDFTKFRENRKLLNSIFIFNMLSFIAAIYITNNMNTLVFDLVINISISFVYFKILSTFDKKTEDLYKNPQVIYDKINKQIKMLEMMYTQTEEGIKNAQNEKDKSSLQAKLEVIGSKINQSKQQLEIIKKQVELNNKINE
;
A
#
# COMPACT_ATOMS: atom_id res chain seq x y z
N MET A 1 5.60 4.47 -20.43
CA MET A 1 5.78 5.52 -19.38
C MET A 1 6.75 5.03 -18.31
N LYS A 2 7.80 5.80 -17.96
CA LYS A 2 8.71 5.46 -16.84
C LYS A 2 7.92 5.43 -15.53
N ARG A 3 7.64 4.23 -15.00
CA ARG A 3 6.93 4.07 -13.73
C ARG A 3 7.84 4.58 -12.60
N ILE A 4 7.43 5.65 -11.93
CA ILE A 4 8.19 6.18 -10.78
C ILE A 4 8.00 5.19 -9.61
N ASP A 5 9.04 4.41 -9.33
CA ASP A 5 9.04 3.45 -8.22
C ASP A 5 8.76 4.13 -6.88
N SER A 6 8.07 3.41 -5.99
CA SER A 6 7.74 3.83 -4.62
C SER A 6 8.94 4.34 -3.84
N ALA A 7 10.13 3.77 -4.05
CA ALA A 7 11.32 4.20 -3.36
C ALA A 7 11.72 5.65 -3.74
N THR A 8 11.64 6.01 -5.03
CA THR A 8 11.88 7.39 -5.49
C THR A 8 10.82 8.36 -4.95
N ARG A 9 9.55 7.95 -4.94
CA ARG A 9 8.45 8.76 -4.38
C ARG A 9 8.64 9.00 -2.88
N ALA A 10 9.04 7.96 -2.14
CA ALA A 10 9.31 8.06 -0.71
C ALA A 10 10.50 8.97 -0.40
N THR A 11 11.59 8.90 -1.16
CA THR A 11 12.73 9.80 -0.94
C THR A 11 12.38 11.25 -1.23
N ASN A 12 11.59 11.52 -2.28
CA ASN A 12 11.16 12.88 -2.59
C ASN A 12 10.24 13.44 -1.50
N PHE A 13 9.32 12.61 -0.99
CA PHE A 13 8.48 12.98 0.14
C PHE A 13 9.32 13.32 1.37
N LEU A 14 10.27 12.46 1.76
CA LEU A 14 11.12 12.70 2.92
C LEU A 14 11.94 13.98 2.78
N ILE A 15 12.48 14.28 1.59
CA ILE A 15 13.19 15.55 1.33
C ILE A 15 12.25 16.74 1.57
N MET A 16 11.09 16.75 0.91
CA MET A 16 10.13 17.86 1.03
C MET A 16 9.65 18.03 2.47
N PHE A 17 9.34 16.93 3.13
CA PHE A 17 8.88 16.92 4.51
C PHE A 17 9.94 17.48 5.47
N CYS A 18 11.19 17.05 5.35
CA CYS A 18 12.29 17.57 6.18
C CYS A 18 12.56 19.05 5.90
N ILE A 19 12.51 19.50 4.64
CA ILE A 19 12.71 20.91 4.28
C ILE A 19 11.61 21.78 4.89
N VAL A 20 10.35 21.42 4.66
CA VAL A 20 9.20 22.19 5.18
C VAL A 20 9.23 22.24 6.70
N TYR A 21 9.50 21.10 7.35
CA TYR A 21 9.53 21.04 8.81
C TYR A 21 10.72 21.80 9.41
N SER A 22 11.90 21.71 8.78
CA SER A 22 13.08 22.47 9.16
C SER A 22 12.87 23.99 9.04
N MET A 23 12.14 24.43 8.01
CA MET A 23 11.77 25.85 7.85
C MET A 23 10.79 26.30 8.94
N PHE A 24 9.80 25.46 9.27
CA PHE A 24 8.80 25.79 10.28
C PHE A 24 9.40 25.93 11.68
N GLU A 25 10.24 24.97 12.09
CA GLU A 25 10.93 24.98 13.38
C GLU A 25 12.21 25.84 13.38
N MET A 26 12.55 26.46 12.25
CA MET A 26 13.78 27.24 12.03
C MET A 26 15.06 26.50 12.46
N ASN A 27 15.08 25.17 12.31
CA ASN A 27 16.16 24.32 12.79
C ASN A 27 16.70 23.41 11.68
N ILE A 28 17.94 23.66 11.28
CA ILE A 28 18.60 22.95 10.18
C ILE A 28 18.90 21.49 10.52
N LEU A 29 19.01 21.13 11.80
CA LEU A 29 19.28 19.76 12.23
C LEU A 29 18.14 18.81 11.84
N LEU A 30 16.92 19.32 11.60
CA LEU A 30 15.79 18.53 11.11
C LEU A 30 15.98 18.03 9.66
N LEU A 31 17.00 18.49 8.94
CA LEU A 31 17.41 17.94 7.65
C LEU A 31 18.24 16.65 7.77
N THR A 32 18.63 16.24 8.99
CA THR A 32 19.40 15.01 9.25
C THR A 32 18.88 13.78 8.52
N PRO A 33 17.57 13.50 8.44
CA PRO A 33 17.07 12.33 7.73
C PRO A 33 17.42 12.33 6.22
N ILE A 34 17.61 13.50 5.60
CA ILE A 34 18.09 13.58 4.22
C ILE A 34 19.52 13.03 4.13
N LEU A 35 20.38 13.46 5.06
CA LEU A 35 21.77 13.05 5.09
C LEU A 35 21.92 11.56 5.41
N THR A 36 21.10 11.04 6.33
CA THR A 36 21.27 9.68 6.85
C THR A 36 20.43 8.63 6.11
N ILE A 37 19.43 9.04 5.32
CA ILE A 37 18.56 8.13 4.55
C ILE A 37 18.68 8.36 3.05
N VAL A 38 18.43 9.59 2.58
CA VAL A 38 18.33 9.88 1.14
C VAL A 38 19.68 9.73 0.46
N LEU A 39 20.73 10.31 1.04
CA LEU A 39 22.08 10.25 0.45
C LEU A 39 22.56 8.79 0.35
N PRO A 40 22.61 8.00 1.45
CA PRO A 40 22.99 6.59 1.37
C PRO A 40 22.17 5.80 0.35
N TYR A 41 20.85 6.02 0.33
CA TYR A 41 20.00 5.36 -0.65
C TYR A 41 20.38 5.74 -2.09
N LYS A 42 20.58 7.03 -2.40
CA LYS A 42 20.98 7.46 -3.75
C LYS A 42 22.31 6.88 -4.19
N PHE A 43 23.27 6.72 -3.27
CA PHE A 43 24.56 6.09 -3.55
C PHE A 43 24.46 4.58 -3.78
N MET A 44 23.64 3.89 -2.99
CA MET A 44 23.54 2.43 -3.01
C MET A 44 22.50 1.90 -4.02
N LYS A 45 21.57 2.74 -4.47
CA LYS A 45 20.49 2.35 -5.38
C LYS A 45 21.08 1.83 -6.70
N SER A 46 20.60 0.67 -7.15
CA SER A 46 20.89 0.18 -8.49
C SER A 46 20.28 1.09 -9.55
N LYS A 47 21.09 1.46 -10.55
CA LYS A 47 20.66 2.23 -11.73
C LYS A 47 19.83 1.38 -12.71
N ASP A 48 19.85 0.06 -12.55
CA ASP A 48 19.07 -0.86 -13.36
C ASP A 48 17.57 -0.75 -13.01
N PHE A 49 16.77 -0.44 -14.02
CA PHE A 49 15.32 -0.31 -13.88
C PHE A 49 14.64 -1.66 -13.58
N THR A 50 15.29 -2.80 -13.76
CA THR A 50 14.68 -4.10 -13.41
C THR A 50 14.79 -4.42 -11.90
N LYS A 51 15.66 -3.72 -11.17
CA LYS A 51 16.00 -3.99 -9.76
C LYS A 51 15.15 -3.23 -8.74
N PHE A 52 13.89 -2.93 -9.07
CA PHE A 52 12.98 -2.21 -8.18
C PHE A 52 12.81 -2.89 -6.81
N ARG A 53 12.71 -4.22 -6.79
CA ARG A 53 12.55 -4.97 -5.54
C ARG A 53 13.78 -4.86 -4.63
N GLU A 54 14.97 -4.90 -5.19
CA GLU A 54 16.24 -4.73 -4.47
C GLU A 54 16.35 -3.30 -3.92
N ASN A 55 16.08 -2.30 -4.76
CA ASN A 55 16.09 -0.89 -4.36
C ASN A 55 15.08 -0.61 -3.23
N ARG A 56 13.91 -1.24 -3.25
CA ARG A 56 12.92 -1.13 -2.16
C ARG A 56 13.41 -1.79 -0.87
N LYS A 57 14.04 -2.97 -0.96
CA LYS A 57 14.63 -3.63 0.22
C LYS A 57 15.75 -2.78 0.83
N LEU A 58 16.62 -2.21 -0.02
CA LEU A 58 17.69 -1.32 0.38
C LEU A 58 17.15 -0.11 1.17
N LEU A 59 16.17 0.61 0.61
CA LEU A 59 15.58 1.76 1.30
C LEU A 59 14.93 1.36 2.63
N ASN A 60 14.23 0.22 2.67
CA ASN A 60 13.65 -0.31 3.90
C ASN A 60 14.72 -0.58 4.97
N SER A 61 15.85 -1.17 4.59
CA SER A 61 16.97 -1.42 5.52
C SER A 61 17.58 -0.12 6.05
N ILE A 62 17.74 0.90 5.21
CA ILE A 62 18.29 2.20 5.62
C ILE A 62 17.37 2.89 6.62
N PHE A 63 16.04 2.86 6.41
CA PHE A 63 15.07 3.39 7.37
C PHE A 63 15.15 2.67 8.72
N ILE A 64 15.16 1.33 8.72
CA ILE A 64 15.24 0.53 9.96
C ILE A 64 16.55 0.80 10.68
N PHE A 65 17.67 0.83 9.96
CA PHE A 65 18.97 1.14 10.54
C PHE A 65 18.96 2.49 11.24
N ASN A 66 18.45 3.54 10.57
CA ASN A 66 18.33 4.87 11.17
C ASN A 66 17.47 4.86 12.43
N MET A 67 16.29 4.26 12.40
CA MET A 67 15.41 4.16 13.57
C MET A 67 16.12 3.48 14.74
N LEU A 68 16.81 2.35 14.49
CA LEU A 68 17.56 1.63 15.53
C LEU A 68 18.74 2.46 16.06
N SER A 69 19.47 3.15 15.19
CA SER A 69 20.57 4.04 15.61
C SER A 69 20.09 5.17 16.51
N PHE A 70 18.95 5.79 16.20
CA PHE A 70 18.37 6.84 17.04
C PHE A 70 17.89 6.28 18.39
N ILE A 71 17.21 5.13 18.40
CA ILE A 71 16.78 4.49 19.65
C ILE A 71 17.99 4.12 20.52
N ALA A 72 19.04 3.55 19.93
CA ALA A 72 20.27 3.22 20.64
C ALA A 72 20.96 4.47 21.18
N ALA A 73 21.02 5.55 20.40
CA ALA A 73 21.60 6.82 20.85
C ALA A 73 20.81 7.42 22.02
N ILE A 74 19.48 7.41 21.98
CA ILE A 74 18.61 7.85 23.09
C ILE A 74 18.92 7.03 24.34
N TYR A 75 18.98 5.70 24.22
CA TYR A 75 19.23 4.79 25.32
C TYR A 75 20.62 5.01 25.96
N ILE A 76 21.67 5.15 25.15
CA ILE A 76 23.05 5.32 25.63
C ILE A 76 23.23 6.69 26.31
N THR A 77 22.66 7.73 25.73
CA THR A 77 22.87 9.10 26.21
C THR A 77 21.90 9.50 27.32
N ASN A 78 20.81 8.74 27.52
CA ASN A 78 19.66 9.12 28.36
C ASN A 78 19.16 10.54 28.09
N ASN A 79 19.41 11.07 26.89
CA ASN A 79 19.16 12.46 26.55
C ASN A 79 18.03 12.55 25.53
N MET A 80 16.81 12.51 26.05
CA MET A 80 15.62 12.70 25.24
C MET A 80 15.25 14.18 25.22
N ASN A 81 15.75 14.89 24.20
CA ASN A 81 15.34 16.27 23.93
C ASN A 81 14.30 16.29 22.80
N THR A 82 13.51 17.36 22.73
CA THR A 82 12.46 17.60 21.71
C THR A 82 13.00 17.37 20.30
N LEU A 83 14.19 17.89 19.99
CA LEU A 83 14.85 17.70 18.69
C LEU A 83 15.04 16.23 18.30
N VAL A 84 15.45 15.38 19.24
CA VAL A 84 15.69 13.95 18.98
C VAL A 84 14.36 13.25 18.75
N PHE A 85 13.33 13.62 19.51
CA PHE A 85 11.98 13.13 19.32
C PHE A 85 11.40 13.52 17.95
N ASP A 86 11.58 14.78 17.54
CA ASP A 86 11.13 15.29 16.25
C ASP A 86 11.82 14.57 15.08
N LEU A 87 13.12 14.29 15.19
CA LEU A 87 13.85 13.49 14.22
C LEU A 87 13.29 12.07 14.10
N VAL A 88 13.02 11.41 15.22
CA VAL A 88 12.44 10.05 15.23
C VAL A 88 11.05 10.05 14.62
N ILE A 89 10.21 11.05 14.93
CA ILE A 89 8.89 11.21 14.32
C ILE A 89 9.00 11.40 12.81
N ASN A 90 9.91 12.27 12.35
CA ASN A 90 10.05 12.56 10.93
C ASN A 90 10.46 11.33 10.11
N ILE A 91 11.40 10.55 10.65
CA ILE A 91 11.82 9.28 10.07
C ILE A 91 10.65 8.28 10.09
N SER A 92 9.90 8.21 11.19
CA SER A 92 8.76 7.30 11.34
C SER A 92 7.63 7.59 10.35
N ILE A 93 7.21 8.85 10.23
CA ILE A 93 6.17 9.29 9.28
C ILE A 93 6.58 8.93 7.85
N SER A 94 7.82 9.25 7.49
CA SER A 94 8.36 8.94 6.18
C SER A 94 8.45 7.44 5.91
N PHE A 95 8.79 6.65 6.92
CA PHE A 95 8.84 5.20 6.81
C PHE A 95 7.44 4.60 6.62
N VAL A 96 6.44 5.06 7.38
CA VAL A 96 5.04 4.65 7.21
C VAL A 96 4.56 4.96 5.80
N TYR A 97 4.81 6.17 5.31
CA TYR A 97 4.48 6.57 3.94
C TYR A 97 5.13 5.64 2.89
N PHE A 98 6.41 5.34 3.05
CA PHE A 98 7.12 4.39 2.20
C PHE A 98 6.50 2.99 2.22
N LYS A 99 6.09 2.48 3.39
CA LYS A 99 5.47 1.16 3.54
C LYS A 99 4.10 1.08 2.84
N ILE A 100 3.31 2.15 2.93
CA ILE A 100 2.03 2.26 2.22
C ILE A 100 2.27 2.18 0.71
N LEU A 101 3.14 3.03 0.16
CA LEU A 101 3.49 3.03 -1.27
C LEU A 101 4.03 1.68 -1.75
N SER A 102 4.93 1.10 -0.97
CA SER A 102 5.54 -0.20 -1.26
C SER A 102 4.52 -1.34 -1.35
N THR A 103 3.44 -1.25 -0.57
CA THR A 103 2.36 -2.25 -0.54
C THR A 103 1.45 -2.09 -1.75
N PHE A 104 1.11 -0.86 -2.13
CA PHE A 104 0.38 -0.60 -3.37
C PHE A 104 1.13 -1.11 -4.59
N ASP A 105 2.41 -0.75 -4.72
CA ASP A 105 3.22 -1.18 -5.86
C ASP A 105 3.33 -2.72 -5.95
N LYS A 106 3.44 -3.43 -4.82
CA LYS A 106 3.43 -4.91 -4.79
C LYS A 106 2.10 -5.46 -5.31
N LYS A 107 0.97 -4.97 -4.79
CA LYS A 107 -0.36 -5.40 -5.25
C LYS A 107 -0.52 -5.18 -6.75
N THR A 108 -0.04 -4.05 -7.26
CA THR A 108 -0.09 -3.79 -8.69
C THR A 108 0.88 -4.67 -9.47
N GLU A 109 2.09 -4.95 -8.97
CA GLU A 109 3.03 -5.87 -9.63
C GLU A 109 2.48 -7.30 -9.71
N ASP A 110 1.83 -7.78 -8.66
CA ASP A 110 1.12 -9.06 -8.66
C ASP A 110 -0.06 -9.05 -9.66
N LEU A 111 -0.76 -7.91 -9.78
CA LEU A 111 -1.79 -7.68 -10.80
C LEU A 111 -1.23 -7.79 -12.23
N TYR A 112 -0.04 -7.26 -12.49
CA TYR A 112 0.58 -7.28 -13.81
C TYR A 112 1.22 -8.62 -14.17
N LYS A 113 1.76 -9.37 -13.20
CA LYS A 113 2.46 -10.64 -13.46
C LYS A 113 1.53 -11.82 -13.73
N ASN A 114 0.32 -11.83 -13.16
CA ASN A 114 -0.66 -12.90 -13.37
C ASN A 114 -2.10 -12.36 -13.37
N PRO A 115 -2.47 -11.51 -14.35
CA PRO A 115 -3.83 -10.98 -14.45
C PRO A 115 -4.88 -12.09 -14.56
N GLN A 116 -4.54 -13.22 -15.19
CA GLN A 116 -5.43 -14.38 -15.34
C GLN A 116 -5.79 -15.02 -14.00
N VAL A 117 -4.83 -15.17 -13.09
CA VAL A 117 -5.06 -15.78 -11.76
C VAL A 117 -6.00 -14.91 -10.93
N ILE A 118 -5.91 -13.59 -11.07
CA ILE A 118 -6.77 -12.65 -10.36
C ILE A 118 -8.16 -12.62 -10.98
N TYR A 119 -8.25 -12.65 -12.32
CA TYR A 119 -9.50 -12.82 -13.03
C TYR A 119 -10.24 -14.09 -12.58
N ASP A 120 -9.54 -15.23 -12.52
CA ASP A 120 -10.09 -16.51 -12.06
C ASP A 120 -10.51 -16.46 -10.59
N LYS A 121 -9.72 -15.79 -9.73
CA LYS A 121 -10.03 -15.62 -8.31
C LYS A 121 -11.28 -14.77 -8.09
N ILE A 122 -11.42 -13.66 -8.80
CA ILE A 122 -12.61 -12.79 -8.71
C ILE A 122 -13.83 -13.50 -9.29
N ASN A 123 -13.70 -14.21 -10.41
CA ASN A 123 -14.79 -15.03 -10.95
C ASN A 123 -15.23 -16.13 -9.98
N LYS A 124 -14.29 -16.78 -9.29
CA LYS A 124 -14.61 -17.78 -8.26
C LYS A 124 -15.35 -17.14 -7.08
N GLN A 125 -14.95 -15.95 -6.66
CA GLN A 125 -15.65 -15.18 -5.63
C GLN A 125 -17.06 -14.77 -6.05
N ILE A 126 -17.23 -14.28 -7.29
CA ILE A 126 -18.55 -13.94 -7.85
C ILE A 126 -19.45 -15.17 -7.86
N LYS A 127 -18.97 -16.32 -8.37
CA LYS A 127 -19.74 -17.58 -8.35
C LYS A 127 -20.15 -17.99 -6.95
N MET A 128 -19.27 -17.86 -5.97
CA MET A 128 -19.59 -18.19 -4.57
C MET A 128 -20.65 -17.25 -3.99
N LEU A 129 -20.55 -15.96 -4.28
CA LEU A 129 -21.55 -14.97 -3.86
C LEU A 129 -22.89 -15.19 -4.55
N GLU A 130 -22.91 -15.55 -5.84
CA GLU A 130 -24.12 -15.89 -6.59
C GLU A 130 -24.79 -17.14 -6.01
N MET A 131 -24.02 -18.18 -5.66
CA MET A 131 -24.56 -19.35 -4.95
C MET A 131 -25.17 -18.99 -3.59
N MET A 132 -24.49 -18.14 -2.80
CA MET A 132 -25.02 -17.66 -1.52
C MET A 132 -26.27 -16.79 -1.70
N TYR A 133 -26.33 -16.00 -2.78
CA TYR A 133 -27.49 -15.19 -3.11
C TYR A 133 -28.71 -16.09 -3.37
N THR A 134 -28.57 -17.10 -4.24
CA THR A 134 -29.64 -18.07 -4.53
C THR A 134 -30.08 -18.83 -3.29
N GLN A 135 -29.14 -19.32 -2.47
CA GLN A 135 -29.46 -19.99 -1.21
C GLN A 135 -30.20 -19.08 -0.22
N THR A 136 -29.83 -17.81 -0.16
CA THR A 136 -30.51 -16.83 0.70
C THR A 136 -31.90 -16.51 0.17
N GLU A 137 -32.08 -16.45 -1.15
CA GLU A 137 -33.39 -16.24 -1.80
C GLU A 137 -34.35 -17.42 -1.54
N GLU A 138 -33.86 -18.65 -1.66
CA GLU A 138 -34.60 -19.85 -1.29
C GLU A 138 -34.93 -19.88 0.22
N GLY A 139 -34.00 -19.45 1.06
CA GLY A 139 -34.21 -19.29 2.49
C GLY A 139 -35.34 -18.31 2.83
N ILE A 140 -35.47 -17.21 2.07
CA ILE A 140 -36.58 -16.24 2.23
C ILE A 140 -37.92 -16.90 1.85
N LYS A 141 -37.96 -17.65 0.75
CA LYS A 141 -39.18 -18.34 0.28
C LYS A 141 -39.67 -19.38 1.28
N ASN A 142 -38.76 -20.01 2.01
CA ASN A 142 -39.05 -21.07 2.98
C ASN A 142 -39.17 -20.57 4.43
N ALA A 143 -38.94 -19.28 4.70
CA ALA A 143 -38.98 -18.74 6.05
C ALA A 143 -40.42 -18.64 6.59
N GLN A 144 -40.64 -19.23 7.77
CA GLN A 144 -41.96 -19.34 8.40
C GLN A 144 -42.42 -18.05 9.10
N ASN A 145 -41.51 -17.14 9.46
CA ASN A 145 -41.83 -15.92 10.20
C ASN A 145 -41.23 -14.67 9.53
N GLU A 146 -41.89 -13.51 9.75
CA GLU A 146 -41.52 -12.24 9.13
C GLU A 146 -40.16 -11.69 9.60
N LYS A 147 -39.76 -12.04 10.83
CA LYS A 147 -38.46 -11.63 11.39
C LYS A 147 -37.29 -12.29 10.65
N ASP A 148 -37.41 -13.58 10.35
CA ASP A 148 -36.38 -14.34 9.62
C ASP A 148 -36.35 -13.91 8.14
N LYS A 149 -37.50 -13.62 7.53
CA LYS A 149 -37.57 -13.03 6.18
C LYS A 149 -36.83 -11.70 6.10
N SER A 150 -37.08 -10.78 7.02
CA SER A 150 -36.44 -9.46 7.04
C SER A 150 -34.92 -9.57 7.22
N SER A 151 -34.46 -10.45 8.11
CA SER A 151 -33.03 -10.73 8.33
C SER A 151 -32.35 -11.31 7.08
N LEU A 152 -33.02 -12.25 6.39
CA LEU A 152 -32.51 -12.84 5.17
C LEU A 152 -32.53 -11.86 3.99
N GLN A 153 -33.53 -10.96 3.90
CA GLN A 153 -33.56 -9.87 2.92
C GLN A 153 -32.37 -8.91 3.11
N ALA A 154 -32.09 -8.48 4.33
CA ALA A 154 -30.94 -7.63 4.61
C ALA A 154 -29.60 -8.32 4.22
N LYS A 155 -29.48 -9.63 4.47
CA LYS A 155 -28.32 -10.42 3.99
C LYS A 155 -28.25 -10.48 2.48
N LEU A 156 -29.39 -10.66 1.80
CA LEU A 156 -29.49 -10.74 0.35
C LEU A 156 -29.07 -9.43 -0.33
N GLU A 157 -29.48 -8.28 0.22
CA GLU A 157 -29.02 -6.95 -0.24
C GLU A 157 -27.51 -6.78 -0.10
N VAL A 158 -26.93 -7.19 1.03
CA VAL A 158 -25.48 -7.13 1.27
C VAL A 158 -24.72 -8.03 0.28
N ILE A 159 -25.23 -9.24 0.00
CA ILE A 159 -24.64 -10.15 -0.98
C ILE A 159 -24.72 -9.53 -2.39
N GLY A 160 -25.89 -9.00 -2.78
CA GLY A 160 -26.09 -8.35 -4.08
C GLY A 160 -25.16 -7.15 -4.29
N SER A 161 -25.00 -6.31 -3.27
CA SER A 161 -24.05 -5.18 -3.29
C SER A 161 -22.60 -5.65 -3.48
N LYS A 162 -22.18 -6.72 -2.78
CA LYS A 162 -20.84 -7.31 -2.94
C LYS A 162 -20.62 -7.93 -4.32
N ILE A 163 -21.65 -8.54 -4.92
CA ILE A 163 -21.57 -9.07 -6.30
C ILE A 163 -21.32 -7.91 -7.27
N ASN A 164 -22.08 -6.82 -7.16
CA ASN A 164 -21.92 -5.65 -8.03
C ASN A 164 -20.53 -5.02 -7.89
N GLN A 165 -20.02 -4.85 -6.67
CA GLN A 165 -18.66 -4.35 -6.43
C GLN A 165 -17.61 -5.27 -7.07
N SER A 166 -17.77 -6.59 -6.95
CA SER A 166 -16.84 -7.57 -7.52
C SER A 166 -16.86 -7.56 -9.05
N LYS A 167 -18.05 -7.39 -9.67
CA LYS A 167 -18.20 -7.24 -11.12
C LYS A 167 -17.55 -5.95 -11.64
N GLN A 168 -17.69 -4.84 -10.93
CA GLN A 168 -16.99 -3.58 -11.26
C GLN A 168 -15.47 -3.72 -11.20
N GLN A 169 -14.94 -4.40 -10.16
CA GLN A 169 -13.50 -4.68 -10.07
C GLN A 169 -13.01 -5.55 -11.23
N LEU A 170 -13.80 -6.57 -11.62
CA LEU A 170 -13.49 -7.42 -12.77
C LEU A 170 -13.40 -6.61 -14.08
N GLU A 171 -14.32 -5.67 -14.29
CA GLU A 171 -14.35 -4.83 -15.50
C GLU A 171 -13.13 -3.92 -15.60
N ILE A 172 -12.69 -3.33 -14.49
CA ILE A 172 -11.48 -2.51 -14.43
C ILE A 172 -10.25 -3.36 -14.80
N ILE A 173 -10.14 -4.55 -14.24
CA ILE A 173 -9.02 -5.47 -14.51
C ILE A 173 -9.05 -5.92 -15.97
N LYS A 174 -10.23 -6.25 -16.52
CA LYS A 174 -10.39 -6.64 -17.93
C LYS A 174 -9.93 -5.54 -18.88
N LYS A 175 -10.37 -4.29 -18.65
CA LYS A 175 -9.91 -3.13 -19.42
C LYS A 175 -8.39 -2.95 -19.36
N GLN A 176 -7.79 -3.22 -18.20
CA GLN A 176 -6.34 -3.12 -17.99
C GLN A 176 -5.56 -4.26 -18.68
N VAL A 177 -6.13 -5.46 -18.77
CA VAL A 177 -5.56 -6.60 -19.53
C VAL A 177 -5.63 -6.33 -21.04
N GLU A 178 -6.78 -5.86 -21.54
CA GLU A 178 -6.96 -5.55 -22.96
C GLU A 178 -6.02 -4.41 -23.43
N LEU A 179 -5.83 -3.38 -22.59
CA LEU A 179 -4.88 -2.30 -22.86
C LEU A 179 -3.43 -2.80 -22.92
N ASN A 180 -3.03 -3.74 -22.04
CA ASN A 180 -1.67 -4.29 -22.06
C ASN A 180 -1.43 -5.20 -23.27
N ASN A 181 -2.44 -5.96 -23.71
CA ASN A 181 -2.30 -6.83 -24.89
C ASN A 181 -2.15 -6.00 -26.18
N LYS A 182 -2.91 -4.90 -26.32
CA LYS A 182 -2.77 -3.97 -27.46
C LYS A 182 -1.44 -3.22 -27.54
N ILE A 183 -0.67 -3.17 -26.45
CA ILE A 183 0.66 -2.54 -26.42
C ILE A 183 1.77 -3.54 -26.81
N ASN A 184 1.46 -4.85 -26.75
CA ASN A 184 2.40 -5.94 -27.05
C ASN A 184 2.14 -6.61 -28.43
N GLU A 185 1.14 -6.14 -29.19
CA GLU A 185 0.94 -6.41 -30.62
C GLU A 185 1.53 -5.27 -31.46
#